data_AF-A0A812TF42-F1
#
_entry.id   AF-A0A812TF42-F1
#
_cell.length_a   1.000
_cell.length_b   1.000
_cell.length_c   1.000
_cell.angle_alpha   90.00
_cell.angle_beta   90.00
_cell.angle_gamma   90.00
#
_symmetry.space_group_name_H-M   'P 1'
#
loop_
_entity.id
_entity.type
_entity.pdbx_description
1 polymer ?
#
loop_
_entity_poly.entity_id
_entity_poly.type
_entity_poly.pdbx_seq_one_letter_code
_entity_poly.pdbx_strand_id
1 'polypeptide(L)'
;PTLDAGFLGHEARGAAGPSTSVRPAGPVQDLGSALPPLAAARYVHGEEVAPSPGRSGNAPPVPHHDGDVPRMGARRRRQARASFFALEQPFLKSPSDTSPVLNFAARIEFQDGKRKLATQDYHGRETAHLHGLTFAPSLASLLLEHRLRATVPEEPSHPLQGYVLDGQDDSDMGGTVRPLQAPWPGMLEKPKFVELYEACPWRGDHMSLLEWLRKTNANGEILTWIKKAHAKSGSDESGEKVIAAETVRIFNDKFFGQWMALNLPFRDMGELLDVEVMERAVTHFVLHASVLKQAPGYWTDDAKVTATLQLAGHRDGYIDNALAMLAAQRSLIQKYMEGALDKNVSLDVDQLLLEKEINDRVDRALAARDAQDPDEVVRLTKKAAEANSILVCTGPPGCGKTTVADVCLRRAERHPGIDVDTCHSAFLLHRPLQEALALLTVYDMVIVDEALQLSAEHFERLHEMWDAAGRCACLLLLGDPWQLPS
;
A
#
# COMPACT_ATOMS: atom_id res chain seq x y z
N PRO A 1 1.49 -18.01 69.92
CA PRO A 1 2.10 -19.31 70.29
C PRO A 1 2.43 -20.10 69.01
N THR A 2 3.64 -19.92 68.46
CA THR A 2 4.79 -20.88 68.54
C THR A 2 4.53 -22.17 67.79
N LEU A 3 5.42 -22.74 66.97
CA LEU A 3 6.73 -22.42 66.38
C LEU A 3 7.07 -23.67 65.53
N ASP A 4 8.15 -23.59 64.76
CA ASP A 4 9.00 -24.67 64.23
C ASP A 4 8.59 -25.36 62.92
N ALA A 5 9.36 -25.26 61.82
CA ALA A 5 10.81 -25.43 61.57
C ALA A 5 11.21 -26.87 61.27
N GLY A 6 11.84 -27.06 60.11
CA GLY A 6 12.43 -28.30 59.63
C GLY A 6 13.49 -28.00 58.57
N PHE A 7 14.70 -27.74 59.07
CA PHE A 7 15.96 -27.56 58.34
C PHE A 7 16.49 -28.91 57.82
N LEU A 8 17.28 -28.87 56.72
CA LEU A 8 18.44 -29.71 56.31
C LEU A 8 18.59 -29.47 54.79
N GLY A 9 19.65 -28.91 54.20
CA GLY A 9 21.06 -28.88 54.56
C GLY A 9 21.83 -29.79 53.59
N HIS A 10 22.40 -29.24 52.49
CA HIS A 10 23.64 -29.76 51.90
C HIS A 10 24.32 -28.75 50.98
N GLU A 11 25.64 -28.89 50.98
CA GLU A 11 26.67 -27.88 50.74
C GLU A 11 27.06 -27.65 49.26
N ALA A 12 27.64 -26.47 49.11
CA ALA A 12 28.44 -25.91 48.03
C ALA A 12 29.58 -26.77 47.46
N ARG A 13 29.78 -26.65 46.13
CA ARG A 13 31.05 -26.36 45.42
C ARG A 13 30.64 -25.66 44.10
N GLY A 14 31.15 -24.51 43.66
CA GLY A 14 32.45 -23.86 43.87
C GLY A 14 33.19 -23.82 42.53
N ALA A 15 32.93 -22.82 41.68
CA ALA A 15 33.75 -22.51 40.51
C ALA A 15 33.75 -20.99 40.27
N ALA A 16 34.91 -20.38 40.52
CA ALA A 16 35.18 -18.96 40.34
C ALA A 16 35.47 -18.63 38.87
N GLY A 17 34.91 -17.53 38.38
CA GLY A 17 35.26 -16.86 37.11
C GLY A 17 35.76 -15.44 37.39
N PRO A 18 36.61 -14.87 36.51
CA PRO A 18 37.52 -13.78 36.88
C PRO A 18 36.85 -12.40 36.89
N SER A 19 37.20 -11.64 37.93
CA SER A 19 36.93 -10.21 38.11
C SER A 19 37.71 -9.37 37.10
N THR A 20 37.02 -8.60 36.26
CA THR A 20 37.58 -7.51 35.47
C THR A 20 37.42 -6.20 36.23
N SER A 21 38.54 -5.63 36.67
CA SER A 21 38.59 -4.33 37.33
C SER A 21 38.40 -3.21 36.30
N VAL A 22 37.33 -2.44 36.42
CA VAL A 22 37.12 -1.18 35.69
C VAL A 22 37.82 -0.05 36.46
N ARG A 23 38.78 0.63 35.81
CA ARG A 23 39.41 1.85 36.32
C ARG A 23 38.46 3.04 36.18
N PRO A 24 38.40 3.98 37.14
CA PRO A 24 37.58 5.17 37.01
C PRO A 24 38.22 6.18 36.06
N ALA A 25 37.40 6.75 35.17
CA ALA A 25 37.77 7.84 34.29
C ALA A 25 38.01 9.13 35.12
N GLY A 26 39.11 9.82 34.83
CA GLY A 26 39.45 11.11 35.42
C GLY A 26 38.59 12.26 34.85
N PRO A 27 38.64 13.44 35.48
CA PRO A 27 37.78 14.57 35.14
C PRO A 27 38.18 15.21 33.81
N VAL A 28 37.16 15.50 32.98
CA VAL A 28 37.27 16.21 31.70
C VAL A 28 37.58 17.68 31.99
N GLN A 29 38.64 18.19 31.37
CA GLN A 29 39.02 19.60 31.41
C GLN A 29 38.11 20.43 30.52
N ASP A 30 37.68 21.55 31.09
CA ASP A 30 36.90 22.62 30.49
C ASP A 30 37.75 23.41 29.49
N LEU A 31 37.37 23.40 28.21
CA LEU A 31 37.97 24.24 27.17
C LEU A 31 36.87 25.13 26.59
N GLY A 32 36.73 26.31 27.20
CA GLY A 32 36.06 27.43 26.58
C GLY A 32 36.94 28.01 25.46
N SER A 33 36.35 28.20 24.28
CA SER A 33 36.81 29.21 23.32
C SER A 33 35.71 29.56 22.33
N ALA A 34 35.50 30.87 22.20
CA ALA A 34 34.48 31.54 21.42
C ALA A 34 34.49 31.19 19.92
N LEU A 35 33.30 31.07 19.33
CA LEU A 35 33.08 31.10 17.89
C LEU A 35 32.84 32.56 17.44
N PRO A 36 33.47 33.03 16.34
CA PRO A 36 33.18 34.34 15.77
C PRO A 36 31.94 34.31 14.86
N PRO A 37 31.30 35.46 14.60
CA PRO A 37 30.07 35.53 13.80
C PRO A 37 30.34 35.33 12.30
N LEU A 38 29.47 34.55 11.66
CA LEU A 38 29.43 34.31 10.21
C LEU A 38 29.17 35.61 9.45
N ALA A 39 30.15 36.01 8.63
CA ALA A 39 30.02 37.07 7.64
C ALA A 39 29.27 36.57 6.40
N ALA A 40 28.36 37.40 5.90
CA ALA A 40 27.60 37.19 4.68
C ALA A 40 28.51 37.09 3.44
N ALA A 41 28.49 35.95 2.77
CA ALA A 41 29.09 35.79 1.44
C ALA A 41 28.09 36.21 0.36
N ARG A 42 28.40 37.30 -0.33
CA ARG A 42 27.77 37.71 -1.58
C ARG A 42 28.18 36.75 -2.69
N TYR A 43 27.20 36.16 -3.38
CA TYR A 43 27.41 35.37 -4.59
C TYR A 43 27.63 36.31 -5.77
N VAL A 44 28.73 36.12 -6.50
CA VAL A 44 29.11 36.87 -7.71
C VAL A 44 28.77 36.02 -8.92
N HIS A 45 28.09 36.62 -9.91
CA HIS A 45 27.77 36.01 -11.20
C HIS A 45 29.05 35.60 -11.95
N GLY A 46 29.11 34.34 -12.39
CA GLY A 46 30.12 33.82 -13.31
C GLY A 46 29.52 33.53 -14.69
N GLU A 47 30.28 33.92 -15.70
CA GLU A 47 29.93 34.16 -17.11
C GLU A 47 29.66 32.92 -17.97
N GLU A 48 28.99 33.18 -19.10
CA GLU A 48 28.74 32.29 -20.23
C GLU A 48 30.04 31.66 -20.79
N VAL A 49 30.00 30.34 -21.02
CA VAL A 49 31.01 29.63 -21.81
C VAL A 49 30.37 29.19 -23.14
N ALA A 50 30.96 29.68 -24.23
CA ALA A 50 30.59 29.43 -25.62
C ALA A 50 30.78 27.96 -26.05
N PRO A 51 30.02 27.45 -27.05
CA PRO A 51 30.12 26.08 -27.50
C PRO A 51 31.29 25.88 -28.50
N SER A 52 32.06 24.80 -28.32
CA SER A 52 33.08 24.35 -29.28
C SER A 52 32.48 23.44 -30.36
N PRO A 53 33.04 23.43 -31.59
CA PRO A 53 32.42 22.81 -32.75
C PRO A 53 32.85 21.35 -32.99
N GLY A 54 31.89 20.56 -33.51
CA GLY A 54 32.05 19.66 -34.65
C GLY A 54 33.01 18.47 -34.55
N ARG A 55 32.44 17.26 -34.55
CA ARG A 55 33.06 16.09 -35.20
C ARG A 55 32.03 15.30 -36.00
N SER A 56 32.24 15.32 -37.32
CA SER A 56 31.58 14.46 -38.31
C SER A 56 32.18 13.06 -38.27
N GLY A 57 31.32 12.05 -38.31
CA GLY A 57 31.69 10.65 -38.47
C GLY A 57 30.66 9.94 -39.35
N ASN A 58 31.05 9.66 -40.58
CA ASN A 58 30.28 8.93 -41.58
C ASN A 58 30.07 7.47 -41.17
N ALA A 59 28.84 6.97 -41.25
CA ALA A 59 28.51 5.55 -41.28
C ALA A 59 27.65 5.24 -42.53
N PRO A 60 27.89 4.12 -43.23
CA PRO A 60 27.18 3.77 -44.47
C PRO A 60 25.79 3.15 -44.21
N PRO A 61 24.86 3.19 -45.19
CA PRO A 61 23.47 2.81 -45.00
C PRO A 61 23.25 1.31 -45.07
N VAL A 62 22.39 0.80 -44.18
CA VAL A 62 21.82 -0.56 -44.20
C VAL A 62 20.45 -0.50 -44.88
N PRO A 63 20.09 -1.45 -45.78
CA PRO A 63 18.83 -1.38 -46.51
C PRO A 63 17.65 -1.81 -45.63
N HIS A 64 16.62 -0.97 -45.58
CA HIS A 64 15.31 -1.31 -45.02
C HIS A 64 14.48 -2.06 -46.06
N HIS A 65 13.97 -3.23 -45.67
CA HIS A 65 12.88 -3.91 -46.36
C HIS A 65 11.55 -3.37 -45.87
N ASP A 66 10.77 -2.83 -46.81
CA ASP A 66 9.38 -2.43 -46.62
C ASP A 66 8.49 -3.65 -46.35
N GLY A 67 7.69 -3.55 -45.31
CA GLY A 67 6.66 -4.50 -44.92
C GLY A 67 5.52 -3.74 -44.27
N ASP A 68 4.68 -3.14 -45.11
CA ASP A 68 3.45 -2.45 -44.74
C ASP A 68 2.48 -3.37 -44.00
N VAL A 69 2.16 -3.02 -42.74
CA VAL A 69 0.98 -3.51 -42.03
C VAL A 69 0.28 -2.28 -41.43
N PRO A 70 -1.02 -2.04 -41.71
CA PRO A 70 -1.69 -0.85 -41.22
C PRO A 70 -1.90 -0.93 -39.70
N ARG A 71 -1.19 -0.07 -38.95
CA ARG A 71 -1.52 0.22 -37.54
C ARG A 71 -2.81 1.03 -37.50
N MET A 72 -3.93 0.39 -37.13
CA MET A 72 -5.17 1.08 -36.78
C MET A 72 -4.92 1.98 -35.56
N GLY A 73 -5.15 3.28 -35.74
CA GLY A 73 -4.92 4.31 -34.73
C GLY A 73 -5.83 4.16 -33.52
N ALA A 74 -5.21 4.04 -32.34
CA ALA A 74 -5.87 4.22 -31.05
C ALA A 74 -6.18 5.71 -30.83
N ARG A 75 -7.29 6.18 -31.40
CA ARG A 75 -7.93 7.46 -31.02
C ARG A 75 -9.44 7.36 -31.17
N ARG A 76 -10.12 7.01 -30.07
CA ARG A 76 -11.43 7.53 -29.63
C ARG A 76 -11.94 6.70 -28.44
N ARG A 77 -11.60 7.10 -27.22
CA ARG A 77 -12.51 7.02 -26.06
C ARG A 77 -12.25 8.24 -25.17
N ARG A 78 -13.03 9.31 -25.40
CA ARG A 78 -13.16 10.43 -24.46
C ARG A 78 -14.30 10.12 -23.49
N GLN A 79 -14.02 10.34 -22.21
CA GLN A 79 -14.91 10.79 -21.13
C GLN A 79 -16.40 10.46 -21.27
N ALA A 80 -16.87 9.47 -20.50
CA ALA A 80 -18.22 9.51 -19.96
C ALA A 80 -18.20 10.45 -18.75
N ARG A 81 -18.59 11.71 -18.96
CA ARG A 81 -19.02 12.60 -17.87
C ARG A 81 -20.29 12.01 -17.26
N ALA A 82 -20.45 12.09 -15.94
CA ALA A 82 -21.75 11.95 -15.32
C ALA A 82 -22.66 13.06 -15.86
N SER A 83 -23.49 12.73 -16.83
CA SER A 83 -24.51 13.62 -17.38
C SER A 83 -25.83 13.30 -16.68
N PHE A 84 -26.36 14.27 -15.94
CA PHE A 84 -27.77 14.26 -15.56
C PHE A 84 -28.60 14.44 -16.83
N PHE A 85 -29.12 13.34 -17.36
CA PHE A 85 -30.17 13.39 -18.36
C PHE A 85 -31.51 13.35 -17.62
N ALA A 86 -32.17 14.50 -17.49
CA ALA A 86 -33.60 14.51 -17.31
C ALA A 86 -34.22 14.03 -18.62
N LEU A 87 -34.53 12.73 -18.70
CA LEU A 87 -35.34 12.17 -19.78
C LEU A 87 -36.79 12.63 -19.56
N GLU A 88 -37.10 13.86 -19.96
CA GLU A 88 -38.49 14.25 -20.19
C GLU A 88 -39.00 13.47 -21.40
N GLN A 89 -39.84 12.48 -21.14
CA GLN A 89 -40.55 11.73 -22.17
C GLN A 89 -41.67 12.61 -22.77
N PRO A 90 -41.68 12.87 -24.09
CA PRO A 90 -42.91 13.28 -24.77
C PRO A 90 -43.70 12.02 -25.12
N PHE A 91 -44.33 11.38 -24.13
CA PHE A 91 -45.39 10.43 -24.46
C PHE A 91 -46.62 11.21 -24.89
N LEU A 92 -47.01 11.04 -26.15
CA LEU A 92 -48.32 11.46 -26.67
C LEU A 92 -49.41 10.85 -25.79
N LYS A 93 -49.92 11.62 -24.82
CA LYS A 93 -51.04 11.22 -23.97
C LYS A 93 -52.32 11.22 -24.81
N SER A 94 -52.96 10.07 -24.91
CA SER A 94 -54.40 10.02 -25.10
C SER A 94 -55.07 10.72 -23.89
N PRO A 95 -56.03 11.64 -24.08
CA PRO A 95 -56.65 12.40 -22.98
C PRO A 95 -57.38 11.55 -21.95
N SER A 96 -57.60 10.25 -22.19
CA SER A 96 -58.36 9.36 -21.31
C SER A 96 -57.49 8.46 -20.42
N ASP A 97 -56.16 8.51 -20.53
CA ASP A 97 -55.29 7.54 -19.86
C ASP A 97 -54.58 8.18 -18.65
N THR A 98 -55.10 7.89 -17.46
CA THR A 98 -54.49 8.32 -16.20
C THR A 98 -53.27 7.45 -15.93
N SER A 99 -52.11 7.88 -16.44
CA SER A 99 -50.85 7.18 -16.17
C SER A 99 -50.68 7.00 -14.66
N PRO A 100 -50.54 5.75 -14.17
CA PRO A 100 -50.41 5.48 -12.74
C PRO A 100 -49.05 5.90 -12.16
N VAL A 101 -48.12 6.32 -13.02
CA VAL A 101 -46.82 6.86 -12.61
C VAL A 101 -46.95 8.38 -12.45
N LEU A 102 -46.87 8.82 -11.20
CA LEU A 102 -46.89 10.25 -10.83
C LEU A 102 -45.58 10.93 -11.22
N ASN A 103 -44.45 10.23 -11.04
CA ASN A 103 -43.13 10.72 -11.41
C ASN A 103 -42.13 9.56 -11.58
N PHE A 104 -41.10 9.74 -12.40
CA PHE A 104 -40.04 8.78 -12.63
C PHE A 104 -38.70 9.50 -12.68
N ALA A 105 -37.78 9.13 -11.80
CA ALA A 105 -36.40 9.57 -11.85
C ALA A 105 -35.53 8.34 -12.09
N ALA A 106 -34.60 8.39 -13.02
CA ALA A 106 -33.65 7.30 -13.17
C ALA A 106 -32.22 7.81 -13.35
N ARG A 107 -31.29 7.01 -12.83
CA ARG A 107 -29.86 7.21 -12.97
C ARG A 107 -29.27 5.95 -13.56
N ILE A 108 -28.57 6.09 -14.67
CA ILE A 108 -27.70 5.03 -15.17
C ILE A 108 -26.39 5.14 -14.38
N GLU A 109 -26.03 4.09 -13.66
CA GLU A 109 -24.79 3.98 -12.92
C GLU A 109 -23.99 2.81 -13.47
N PHE A 110 -22.75 3.06 -13.86
CA PHE A 110 -21.80 2.01 -14.15
C PHE A 110 -21.09 1.66 -12.84
N GLN A 111 -21.35 0.47 -12.31
CA GLN A 111 -20.65 0.01 -11.11
C GLN A 111 -19.48 -0.86 -11.56
N ASP A 112 -18.26 -0.32 -11.45
CA ASP A 112 -17.08 -1.17 -11.55
C ASP A 112 -17.13 -2.14 -10.36
N GLY A 113 -17.12 -3.44 -10.62
CA GLY A 113 -17.27 -4.46 -9.57
C GLY A 113 -16.12 -4.53 -8.58
N LYS A 114 -15.13 -3.63 -8.73
CA LYS A 114 -13.83 -3.68 -8.06
C LYS A 114 -13.79 -2.83 -6.80
N ARG A 115 -14.75 -1.93 -6.58
CA ARG A 115 -14.81 -1.07 -5.38
C ARG A 115 -16.12 -1.30 -4.62
N LYS A 116 -15.99 -1.90 -3.43
CA LYS A 116 -17.09 -2.13 -2.48
C LYS A 116 -16.91 -1.22 -1.27
N LEU A 117 -17.93 -0.41 -0.95
CA LEU A 117 -17.98 0.24 0.36
C LEU A 117 -18.31 -0.80 1.43
N ALA A 118 -17.77 -0.65 2.64
CA ALA A 118 -17.96 -1.61 3.73
C ALA A 118 -19.43 -1.88 4.09
N THR A 119 -20.36 -0.98 3.71
CA THR A 119 -21.80 -1.07 3.95
C THR A 119 -22.61 -1.68 2.82
N GLN A 120 -22.00 -2.00 1.68
CA GLN A 120 -22.68 -2.67 0.58
C GLN A 120 -22.62 -4.19 0.77
N ASP A 121 -23.69 -4.92 0.47
CA ASP A 121 -23.68 -6.39 0.46
C ASP A 121 -23.47 -6.99 -0.94
N TYR A 122 -23.45 -6.14 -1.98
CA TYR A 122 -23.41 -6.53 -3.39
C TYR A 122 -22.17 -5.95 -4.11
N HIS A 123 -21.60 -6.70 -5.04
CA HIS A 123 -20.53 -6.25 -5.95
C HIS A 123 -21.14 -5.80 -7.29
N GLY A 124 -20.74 -4.62 -7.79
CA GLY A 124 -21.12 -4.16 -9.13
C GLY A 124 -20.76 -5.19 -10.20
N ARG A 125 -21.59 -5.36 -11.23
CA ARG A 125 -21.40 -6.41 -12.26
C ARG A 125 -20.57 -5.94 -13.46
N GLU A 126 -19.71 -4.93 -13.31
CA GLU A 126 -19.01 -4.24 -14.41
C GLU A 126 -19.93 -3.87 -15.59
N THR A 127 -21.22 -3.65 -15.29
CA THR A 127 -22.27 -3.37 -16.26
C THR A 127 -22.98 -2.08 -15.87
N ALA A 128 -23.60 -1.45 -16.86
CA ALA A 128 -24.45 -0.29 -16.62
C ALA A 128 -25.76 -0.75 -15.98
N HIS A 129 -26.02 -0.28 -14.77
CA HIS A 129 -27.27 -0.48 -14.05
C HIS A 129 -28.16 0.76 -14.20
N LEU A 130 -29.45 0.56 -14.42
CA LEU A 130 -30.44 1.63 -14.33
C LEU A 130 -31.08 1.60 -12.95
N HIS A 131 -30.76 2.58 -12.12
CA HIS A 131 -31.46 2.82 -10.86
C HIS A 131 -32.67 3.71 -11.16
N GLY A 132 -33.87 3.14 -11.18
CA GLY A 132 -35.13 3.87 -11.34
C GLY A 132 -35.86 4.04 -10.02
N LEU A 133 -36.30 5.27 -9.73
CA LEU A 133 -37.22 5.61 -8.66
C LEU A 133 -38.56 6.02 -9.29
N THR A 134 -39.58 5.20 -9.07
CA THR A 134 -40.92 5.42 -9.63
C THR A 134 -41.90 5.76 -8.51
N PHE A 135 -42.52 6.93 -8.60
CA PHE A 135 -43.56 7.36 -7.67
C PHE A 135 -44.93 6.99 -8.23
N ALA A 136 -45.70 6.22 -7.47
CA ALA A 136 -47.06 5.82 -7.85
C ALA A 136 -48.00 5.78 -6.64
N PRO A 137 -49.31 5.93 -6.85
CA PRO A 137 -50.29 5.91 -5.75
C PRO A 137 -50.33 4.58 -4.99
N SER A 138 -49.98 3.47 -5.65
CA SER A 138 -49.84 2.15 -5.03
C SER A 138 -48.90 1.25 -5.83
N LEU A 139 -48.30 0.24 -5.19
CA LEU A 139 -47.43 -0.73 -5.87
C LEU A 139 -48.17 -1.47 -7.00
N ALA A 140 -49.43 -1.86 -6.77
CA ALA A 140 -50.27 -2.53 -7.77
C ALA A 140 -50.51 -1.67 -9.02
N SER A 141 -50.54 -0.34 -8.87
CA SER A 141 -50.73 0.58 -10.02
C SER A 141 -49.53 0.65 -10.96
N LEU A 142 -48.35 0.19 -10.53
CA LEU A 142 -47.16 0.16 -11.38
C LEU A 142 -47.22 -0.94 -12.44
N LEU A 143 -48.11 -1.94 -12.29
CA LEU A 143 -48.24 -3.11 -13.17
C LEU A 143 -46.87 -3.70 -13.51
N LEU A 144 -46.01 -3.86 -12.49
CA LEU A 144 -44.60 -4.22 -12.68
C LEU A 144 -44.47 -5.56 -13.41
N GLU A 145 -45.36 -6.51 -13.13
CA GLU A 145 -45.47 -7.80 -13.82
C GLU A 145 -45.70 -7.68 -15.33
N HIS A 146 -46.23 -6.55 -15.81
CA HIS A 146 -46.47 -6.27 -17.23
C HIS A 146 -45.46 -5.29 -17.84
N ARG A 147 -44.77 -4.49 -17.01
CA ARG A 147 -43.84 -3.42 -17.45
C ARG A 147 -42.37 -3.75 -17.25
N LEU A 148 -42.02 -4.55 -16.25
CA LEU A 148 -40.68 -5.13 -16.09
C LEU A 148 -40.63 -6.44 -16.88
N ARG A 149 -40.47 -6.31 -18.21
CA ARG A 149 -40.11 -7.43 -19.06
C ARG A 149 -38.64 -7.27 -19.41
N ALA A 150 -37.78 -8.09 -18.81
CA ALA A 150 -36.44 -8.33 -19.34
C ALA A 150 -36.60 -9.22 -20.57
N THR A 151 -37.11 -8.65 -21.66
CA THR A 151 -37.24 -9.37 -22.92
C THR A 151 -35.85 -9.50 -23.52
N VAL A 152 -35.31 -10.71 -23.49
CA VAL A 152 -34.17 -11.09 -24.31
C VAL A 152 -34.60 -10.87 -25.77
N PRO A 153 -33.89 -10.04 -26.55
CA PRO A 153 -34.21 -9.85 -27.96
C PRO A 153 -34.25 -11.21 -28.66
N GLU A 154 -35.28 -11.45 -29.48
CA GLU A 154 -35.42 -12.73 -30.21
C GLU A 154 -34.34 -12.91 -31.29
N GLU A 155 -33.76 -11.82 -31.76
CA GLU A 155 -32.71 -11.83 -32.77
C GLU A 155 -31.34 -12.22 -32.15
N PRO A 156 -30.73 -13.35 -32.56
CA PRO A 156 -29.48 -13.86 -31.95
C PRO A 156 -28.26 -12.93 -32.09
N SER A 157 -28.29 -12.01 -33.05
CA SER A 157 -27.24 -11.01 -33.29
C SER A 157 -27.47 -9.70 -32.53
N HIS A 158 -28.55 -9.59 -31.77
CA HIS A 158 -28.86 -8.34 -31.08
C HIS A 158 -27.79 -8.07 -30.00
N PRO A 159 -27.11 -6.92 -29.99
CA PRO A 159 -25.97 -6.67 -29.11
C PRO A 159 -26.32 -6.72 -27.61
N LEU A 160 -27.60 -6.54 -27.26
CA LEU A 160 -28.10 -6.68 -25.87
C LEU A 160 -28.33 -8.13 -25.45
N GLN A 161 -28.41 -9.09 -26.38
CA GLN A 161 -28.66 -10.49 -26.05
C GLN A 161 -27.52 -11.06 -25.20
N GLY A 162 -26.26 -10.76 -25.55
CA GLY A 162 -25.11 -11.18 -24.74
C GLY A 162 -24.99 -10.49 -23.38
N TYR A 163 -25.55 -9.29 -23.20
CA TYR A 163 -25.59 -8.67 -21.87
C TYR A 163 -26.66 -9.27 -20.95
N VAL A 164 -27.69 -9.92 -21.52
CA VAL A 164 -28.83 -10.49 -20.76
C VAL A 164 -28.70 -12.02 -20.62
N LEU A 165 -28.23 -12.72 -21.65
CA LEU A 165 -28.02 -14.17 -21.65
C LEU A 165 -26.58 -14.57 -21.28
N ASP A 166 -25.56 -13.82 -21.74
CA ASP A 166 -24.16 -14.07 -21.37
C ASP A 166 -23.71 -13.19 -20.18
N GLY A 167 -24.67 -12.49 -19.55
CA GLY A 167 -24.43 -11.57 -18.45
C GLY A 167 -24.06 -12.31 -17.17
N GLN A 168 -22.85 -12.89 -17.14
CA GLN A 168 -22.43 -13.99 -16.26
C GLN A 168 -23.59 -14.96 -16.09
N ASP A 169 -23.51 -16.13 -16.75
CA ASP A 169 -24.07 -17.32 -16.11
C ASP A 169 -23.73 -17.15 -14.63
N ASP A 170 -24.75 -17.05 -13.77
CA ASP A 170 -24.64 -17.45 -12.37
C ASP A 170 -24.28 -18.94 -12.50
N SER A 171 -23.06 -19.17 -12.96
CA SER A 171 -22.34 -20.38 -12.85
C SER A 171 -22.42 -20.54 -11.35
N ASP A 172 -23.27 -21.48 -10.95
CA ASP A 172 -22.98 -22.35 -9.84
C ASP A 172 -21.54 -22.86 -10.08
N MET A 173 -20.57 -21.97 -9.92
CA MET A 173 -19.23 -22.24 -9.50
C MET A 173 -19.50 -22.82 -8.12
N GLY A 174 -19.89 -24.10 -8.07
CA GLY A 174 -20.15 -24.89 -6.87
C GLY A 174 -18.88 -25.08 -6.02
N GLY A 175 -17.93 -24.16 -6.19
CA GLY A 175 -16.71 -24.02 -5.47
C GLY A 175 -16.88 -23.12 -4.27
N THR A 176 -16.15 -23.46 -3.22
CA THR A 176 -16.07 -22.63 -2.03
C THR A 176 -15.05 -21.52 -2.27
N VAL A 177 -15.45 -20.26 -2.18
CA VAL A 177 -14.53 -19.12 -2.10
C VAL A 177 -14.12 -18.94 -0.64
N ARG A 178 -12.81 -18.96 -0.37
CA ARG A 178 -12.26 -18.65 0.95
C ARG A 178 -11.53 -17.30 0.90
N PRO A 179 -12.13 -16.22 1.42
CA PRO A 179 -11.40 -14.97 1.61
C PRO A 179 -10.37 -15.12 2.73
N LEU A 180 -9.19 -14.52 2.56
CA LEU A 180 -8.17 -14.41 3.60
C LEU A 180 -7.28 -13.20 3.34
N GLN A 181 -6.66 -12.67 4.39
CA GLN A 181 -5.52 -11.77 4.26
C GLN A 181 -4.25 -12.61 4.09
N ALA A 182 -3.48 -12.34 3.03
CA ALA A 182 -2.26 -13.09 2.76
C ALA A 182 -1.23 -12.87 3.88
N PRO A 183 -0.63 -13.94 4.44
CA PRO A 183 0.37 -13.81 5.50
C PRO A 183 1.72 -13.40 4.92
N TRP A 184 2.63 -12.84 5.73
CA TRP A 184 4.02 -12.59 5.32
C TRP A 184 4.99 -12.84 6.49
N PRO A 185 6.27 -13.15 6.23
CA PRO A 185 7.27 -13.30 7.28
C PRO A 185 7.43 -12.01 8.09
N GLY A 186 7.47 -12.13 9.42
CA GLY A 186 7.60 -10.98 10.34
C GLY A 186 6.28 -10.36 10.81
N MET A 187 5.13 -10.99 10.51
CA MET A 187 3.87 -10.64 11.18
C MET A 187 3.96 -10.86 12.69
N LEU A 188 3.40 -9.93 13.48
CA LEU A 188 3.37 -10.03 14.94
C LEU A 188 2.54 -11.23 15.41
N GLU A 189 1.38 -11.44 14.78
CA GLU A 189 0.50 -12.57 15.04
C GLU A 189 0.42 -13.46 13.79
N LYS A 190 0.82 -14.72 13.93
CA LYS A 190 0.78 -15.70 12.84
C LYS A 190 -0.68 -16.16 12.65
N PRO A 191 -1.27 -16.06 11.44
CA PRO A 191 -2.63 -16.52 11.24
C PRO A 191 -2.77 -18.03 11.48
N LYS A 192 -3.86 -18.45 12.13
CA LYS A 192 -4.10 -19.85 12.50
C LYS A 192 -3.98 -20.86 11.34
N PHE A 193 -4.35 -20.46 10.12
CA PHE A 193 -4.21 -21.34 8.95
C PHE A 193 -2.74 -21.57 8.54
N VAL A 194 -1.84 -20.66 8.87
CA VAL A 194 -0.40 -20.87 8.69
C VAL A 194 0.12 -21.84 9.74
N GLU A 195 -0.27 -21.68 11.01
CA GLU A 195 0.11 -22.64 12.07
C GLU A 195 -0.33 -24.07 11.72
N LEU A 196 -1.56 -24.22 11.22
CA LEU A 196 -2.08 -25.50 10.75
C LEU A 196 -1.31 -26.05 9.54
N TYR A 197 -0.89 -25.17 8.62
CA TYR A 197 -0.04 -25.56 7.50
C TYR A 197 1.34 -26.02 8.00
N GLU A 198 2.00 -25.24 8.84
CA GLU A 198 3.33 -25.56 9.39
C GLU A 198 3.34 -26.90 10.13
N ALA A 199 2.33 -27.12 10.99
CA ALA A 199 2.16 -28.34 11.78
C ALA A 199 1.60 -29.55 10.99
N CYS A 200 1.22 -29.37 9.72
CA CYS A 200 0.58 -30.42 8.92
C CYS A 200 1.57 -31.57 8.60
N PRO A 201 1.33 -32.81 9.08
CA PRO A 201 2.25 -33.92 8.86
C PRO A 201 2.13 -34.53 7.45
N TRP A 202 0.98 -34.37 6.78
CA TRP A 202 0.71 -35.01 5.49
C TRP A 202 1.07 -34.15 4.28
N ARG A 203 1.41 -32.86 4.47
CA ARG A 203 1.87 -32.03 3.34
C ARG A 203 3.28 -32.47 2.94
N GLY A 204 3.50 -32.58 1.64
CA GLY A 204 4.83 -32.82 1.08
C GLY A 204 5.73 -31.59 1.19
N ASP A 205 7.04 -31.80 1.05
CA ASP A 205 8.05 -30.72 1.13
C ASP A 205 7.96 -29.71 -0.01
N HIS A 206 7.23 -30.02 -1.08
CA HIS A 206 7.05 -29.15 -2.25
C HIS A 206 5.67 -28.50 -2.32
N MET A 207 4.78 -28.78 -1.36
CA MET A 207 3.44 -28.22 -1.35
C MET A 207 3.48 -26.81 -0.78
N SER A 208 3.06 -25.81 -1.57
CA SER A 208 2.95 -24.43 -1.11
C SER A 208 1.73 -24.24 -0.19
N LEU A 209 1.70 -23.13 0.54
CA LEU A 209 0.55 -22.77 1.36
C LEU A 209 -0.73 -22.60 0.52
N LEU A 210 -0.63 -21.98 -0.65
CA LEU A 210 -1.78 -21.78 -1.55
C LEU A 210 -2.35 -23.13 -2.01
N GLU A 211 -1.49 -24.09 -2.36
CA GLU A 211 -1.91 -25.44 -2.73
C GLU A 211 -2.57 -26.16 -1.55
N TRP A 212 -1.98 -26.08 -0.35
CA TRP A 212 -2.56 -26.66 0.86
C TRP A 212 -3.92 -26.04 1.21
N LEU A 213 -4.08 -24.72 1.07
CA LEU A 213 -5.33 -24.01 1.33
C LEU A 213 -6.46 -24.45 0.38
N ARG A 214 -6.12 -24.79 -0.87
CA ARG A 214 -7.07 -25.35 -1.85
C ARG A 214 -7.50 -26.77 -1.48
N LYS A 215 -6.67 -27.51 -0.74
CA LYS A 215 -6.91 -28.92 -0.37
C LYS A 215 -7.52 -29.12 1.02
N THR A 216 -7.62 -28.07 1.84
CA THR A 216 -8.01 -28.19 3.26
C THR A 216 -9.29 -27.44 3.65
N ASN A 217 -9.91 -27.86 4.75
CA ASN A 217 -10.98 -27.11 5.43
C ASN A 217 -10.39 -26.07 6.43
N ALA A 218 -11.24 -25.47 7.28
CA ALA A 218 -10.82 -24.50 8.28
C ALA A 218 -9.92 -25.10 9.39
N ASN A 219 -10.02 -26.41 9.63
CA ASN A 219 -9.24 -27.15 10.64
C ASN A 219 -7.94 -27.74 10.07
N GLY A 220 -7.60 -27.47 8.81
CA GLY A 220 -6.41 -28.02 8.16
C GLY A 220 -6.54 -29.48 7.73
N GLU A 221 -7.75 -30.04 7.76
CA GLU A 221 -8.02 -31.40 7.31
C GLU A 221 -8.28 -31.42 5.80
N ILE A 222 -7.86 -32.50 5.12
CA ILE A 222 -8.13 -32.69 3.69
C ILE A 222 -9.64 -32.68 3.43
N LEU A 223 -10.07 -31.92 2.43
CA LEU A 223 -11.47 -31.79 2.04
C LEU A 223 -12.10 -33.15 1.71
N THR A 224 -13.36 -33.35 2.11
CA THR A 224 -14.08 -34.62 1.96
C THR A 224 -14.18 -35.07 0.50
N TRP A 225 -14.38 -34.14 -0.44
CA TRP A 225 -14.46 -34.47 -1.86
C TRP A 225 -13.10 -34.91 -2.42
N ILE A 226 -11.98 -34.37 -1.95
CA ILE A 226 -10.63 -34.84 -2.31
C ILE A 226 -10.42 -36.26 -1.82
N LYS A 227 -10.80 -36.54 -0.56
CA LYS A 227 -10.74 -37.91 0.01
C LYS A 227 -11.58 -38.89 -0.82
N LYS A 228 -12.79 -38.48 -1.23
CA LYS A 228 -13.69 -39.29 -2.08
C LYS A 228 -13.10 -39.50 -3.48
N ALA A 229 -12.57 -38.46 -4.12
CA ALA A 229 -11.95 -38.55 -5.44
C ALA A 229 -10.72 -39.46 -5.43
N HIS A 230 -9.86 -39.34 -4.42
CA HIS A 230 -8.71 -40.23 -4.24
C HIS A 230 -9.14 -41.69 -4.03
N ALA A 231 -10.20 -41.95 -3.25
CA ALA A 231 -10.74 -43.29 -3.04
C ALA A 231 -11.41 -43.89 -4.29
N LYS A 232 -11.95 -43.05 -5.19
CA LYS A 232 -12.60 -43.46 -6.44
C LYS A 232 -11.62 -43.70 -7.60
N SER A 233 -10.34 -43.33 -7.46
CA SER A 233 -9.23 -43.50 -8.42
C SER A 233 -9.68 -43.75 -9.87
N GLY A 234 -10.25 -42.71 -10.52
CA GLY A 234 -10.68 -42.79 -11.92
C GLY A 234 -11.71 -41.74 -12.37
N SER A 235 -12.43 -41.10 -11.45
CA SER A 235 -13.36 -40.00 -11.79
C SER A 235 -12.78 -38.64 -11.38
N ASP A 236 -12.56 -37.76 -12.35
CA ASP A 236 -12.24 -36.33 -12.17
C ASP A 236 -13.47 -35.56 -11.65
N GLU A 237 -13.91 -35.88 -10.42
CA GLU A 237 -14.83 -35.00 -9.69
C GLU A 237 -14.01 -33.83 -9.15
N SER A 238 -13.78 -32.82 -9.99
CA SER A 238 -13.05 -31.59 -9.66
C SER A 238 -13.95 -30.63 -8.88
N GLY A 239 -13.93 -30.73 -7.55
CA GLY A 239 -14.37 -29.62 -6.70
C GLY A 239 -13.34 -28.51 -6.78
N GLU A 240 -13.67 -27.35 -7.33
CA GLU A 240 -12.75 -26.22 -7.31
C GLU A 240 -12.91 -25.43 -6.01
N LYS A 241 -11.81 -25.19 -5.30
CA LYS A 241 -11.79 -24.26 -4.16
C LYS A 241 -10.98 -23.05 -4.56
N VAL A 242 -11.62 -21.89 -4.58
CA VAL A 242 -10.98 -20.62 -4.92
C VAL A 242 -10.50 -19.95 -3.63
N ILE A 243 -9.26 -19.50 -3.63
CA ILE A 243 -8.68 -18.73 -2.52
C ILE A 243 -8.63 -17.27 -2.94
N ALA A 244 -9.45 -16.44 -2.31
CA ALA A 244 -9.46 -15.00 -2.52
C ALA A 244 -8.50 -14.37 -1.50
N ALA A 245 -7.20 -14.43 -1.81
CA ALA A 245 -6.16 -13.87 -0.96
C ALA A 245 -6.05 -12.36 -1.21
N GLU A 246 -6.33 -11.56 -0.19
CA GLU A 246 -6.11 -10.12 -0.19
C GLU A 246 -4.64 -9.82 0.11
N THR A 247 -3.99 -9.10 -0.81
CA THR A 247 -2.60 -8.68 -0.71
C THR A 247 -2.49 -7.15 -0.65
N VAL A 248 -1.41 -6.65 -0.09
CA VAL A 248 -1.07 -5.22 -0.18
C VAL A 248 -0.62 -4.87 -1.60
N ARG A 249 -0.48 -3.58 -1.91
CA ARG A 249 -0.01 -3.14 -3.24
C ARG A 249 1.40 -3.67 -3.51
N ILE A 250 1.70 -3.98 -4.78
CA ILE A 250 3.03 -4.47 -5.25
C ILE A 250 4.19 -3.52 -4.93
N PHE A 251 3.90 -2.27 -4.56
CA PHE A 251 4.90 -1.27 -4.17
C PHE A 251 5.34 -1.38 -2.72
N ASN A 252 4.61 -2.15 -1.91
CA ASN A 252 4.93 -2.41 -0.52
C ASN A 252 5.76 -3.70 -0.41
N ASP A 253 6.86 -3.68 0.33
CA ASP A 253 7.76 -4.84 0.48
C ASP A 253 7.01 -6.09 1.01
N LYS A 254 6.00 -5.89 1.85
CA LYS A 254 5.14 -6.97 2.38
C LYS A 254 4.45 -7.76 1.28
N PHE A 255 4.18 -7.17 0.11
CA PHE A 255 3.62 -7.90 -1.03
C PHE A 255 4.50 -9.07 -1.46
N PHE A 256 5.83 -8.90 -1.48
CA PHE A 256 6.76 -9.97 -1.84
C PHE A 256 6.78 -11.06 -0.78
N GLY A 257 6.68 -10.69 0.50
CA GLY A 257 6.49 -11.65 1.59
C GLY A 257 5.19 -12.44 1.48
N GLN A 258 4.09 -11.75 1.10
CA GLN A 258 2.79 -12.38 0.84
C GLN A 258 2.84 -13.33 -0.35
N TRP A 259 3.52 -12.93 -1.42
CA TRP A 259 3.71 -13.80 -2.57
C TRP A 259 4.56 -15.02 -2.23
N MET A 260 5.68 -14.85 -1.51
CA MET A 260 6.53 -15.96 -1.05
C MET A 260 5.72 -16.94 -0.20
N ALA A 261 5.01 -16.44 0.80
CA ALA A 261 4.22 -17.27 1.70
C ALA A 261 3.10 -18.03 0.99
N LEU A 262 2.54 -17.50 -0.10
CA LEU A 262 1.51 -18.22 -0.86
C LEU A 262 2.11 -19.22 -1.86
N ASN A 263 3.22 -18.88 -2.52
CA ASN A 263 3.69 -19.58 -3.71
C ASN A 263 4.91 -20.48 -3.49
N LEU A 264 5.67 -20.27 -2.42
CA LEU A 264 6.82 -21.10 -2.08
C LEU A 264 6.47 -22.11 -0.98
N PRO A 265 6.99 -23.35 -1.04
CA PRO A 265 6.90 -24.28 0.07
C PRO A 265 7.85 -23.85 1.20
N PHE A 266 7.42 -24.05 2.45
CA PHE A 266 8.23 -23.76 3.66
C PHE A 266 7.76 -24.62 4.83
N ARG A 267 8.67 -24.98 5.75
CA ARG A 267 8.34 -25.71 6.98
C ARG A 267 8.04 -24.75 8.13
N ASP A 268 8.79 -23.66 8.21
CA ASP A 268 8.56 -22.51 9.09
C ASP A 268 8.59 -21.23 8.25
N MET A 269 7.70 -20.27 8.53
CA MET A 269 7.62 -19.02 7.77
C MET A 269 8.91 -18.19 7.79
N GLY A 270 9.74 -18.34 8.83
CA GLY A 270 11.05 -17.70 8.92
C GLY A 270 12.04 -18.20 7.87
N GLU A 271 11.86 -19.41 7.32
CA GLU A 271 12.71 -19.96 6.25
C GLU A 271 12.61 -19.15 4.95
N LEU A 272 11.52 -18.39 4.78
CA LEU A 272 11.33 -17.48 3.64
C LEU A 272 12.19 -16.22 3.73
N LEU A 273 12.87 -15.99 4.86
CA LEU A 273 13.82 -14.89 5.03
C LEU A 273 15.25 -15.41 4.85
N ASP A 274 15.98 -14.80 3.92
CA ASP A 274 17.38 -15.14 3.72
C ASP A 274 18.27 -14.32 4.67
N VAL A 275 19.11 -15.01 5.44
CA VAL A 275 19.96 -14.39 6.48
C VAL A 275 20.92 -13.37 5.88
N GLU A 276 21.54 -13.68 4.73
CA GLU A 276 22.45 -12.75 4.04
C GLU A 276 21.70 -11.50 3.56
N VAL A 277 20.49 -11.66 3.04
CA VAL A 277 19.61 -10.54 2.67
C VAL A 277 19.28 -9.68 3.88
N MET A 278 18.88 -10.26 5.02
CA MET A 278 18.61 -9.51 6.25
C MET A 278 19.84 -8.74 6.76
N GLU A 279 21.03 -9.30 6.54
CA GLU A 279 22.28 -8.68 6.93
C GLU A 279 22.72 -7.54 6.00
N ARG A 280 22.33 -7.54 4.73
CA ARG A 280 22.81 -6.56 3.73
C ARG A 280 21.78 -5.57 3.23
N ALA A 281 20.53 -6.00 3.05
CA ALA A 281 19.47 -5.16 2.54
C ALA A 281 18.89 -4.26 3.66
N VAL A 282 18.39 -3.10 3.26
CA VAL A 282 17.59 -2.25 4.15
C VAL A 282 16.23 -2.91 4.42
N THR A 283 15.67 -2.71 5.61
CA THR A 283 14.44 -3.36 6.10
C THR A 283 13.30 -3.38 5.07
N HIS A 284 13.08 -2.29 4.33
CA HIS A 284 12.00 -2.16 3.33
C HIS A 284 12.30 -2.82 1.97
N PHE A 285 13.41 -3.53 1.84
CA PHE A 285 13.72 -4.38 0.68
C PHE A 285 13.99 -5.82 1.07
N VAL A 286 13.92 -6.20 2.34
CA VAL A 286 14.29 -7.54 2.80
C VAL A 286 13.41 -8.59 2.12
N LEU A 287 12.10 -8.35 1.99
CA LEU A 287 11.19 -9.34 1.39
C LEU A 287 11.35 -9.37 -0.13
N HIS A 288 11.49 -8.22 -0.80
CA HIS A 288 11.76 -8.17 -2.23
C HIS A 288 13.11 -8.83 -2.58
N ALA A 289 14.17 -8.53 -1.84
CA ALA A 289 15.47 -9.15 -2.03
C ALA A 289 15.44 -10.67 -1.74
N SER A 290 14.69 -11.10 -0.72
CA SER A 290 14.50 -12.52 -0.41
C SER A 290 13.79 -13.25 -1.56
N VAL A 291 12.77 -12.65 -2.16
CA VAL A 291 12.06 -13.29 -3.28
C VAL A 291 12.87 -13.29 -4.57
N LEU A 292 13.70 -12.27 -4.81
CA LEU A 292 14.65 -12.25 -5.93
C LEU A 292 15.68 -13.39 -5.82
N LYS A 293 16.10 -13.75 -4.60
CA LYS A 293 17.03 -14.86 -4.36
C LYS A 293 16.34 -16.23 -4.50
N GLN A 294 15.13 -16.38 -3.96
CA GLN A 294 14.42 -17.66 -3.93
C GLN A 294 13.68 -18.00 -5.22
N ALA A 295 13.19 -16.99 -5.95
CA ALA A 295 12.44 -17.15 -7.19
C ALA A 295 12.91 -16.18 -8.29
N PRO A 296 14.22 -16.16 -8.63
CA PRO A 296 14.76 -15.22 -9.61
C PRO A 296 14.05 -15.34 -10.95
N GLY A 297 13.84 -16.58 -11.43
CA GLY A 297 13.18 -16.83 -12.72
C GLY A 297 11.72 -16.35 -12.84
N TYR A 298 11.11 -15.86 -11.76
CA TYR A 298 9.81 -15.18 -11.80
C TYR A 298 9.97 -13.66 -11.68
N TRP A 299 10.70 -13.18 -10.68
CA TRP A 299 10.80 -11.74 -10.37
C TRP A 299 11.82 -10.97 -11.21
N THR A 300 12.70 -11.67 -11.93
CA THR A 300 13.55 -11.07 -12.97
C THR A 300 12.93 -11.13 -14.36
N ASP A 301 11.79 -11.80 -14.51
CA ASP A 301 11.10 -11.98 -15.79
C ASP A 301 9.88 -11.05 -15.88
N ASP A 302 10.09 -9.89 -16.52
CA ASP A 302 9.06 -8.86 -16.64
C ASP A 302 7.80 -9.36 -17.38
N ALA A 303 7.92 -10.38 -18.25
CA ALA A 303 6.76 -10.96 -18.94
C ALA A 303 5.87 -11.77 -17.98
N LYS A 304 6.47 -12.51 -17.03
CA LYS A 304 5.71 -13.24 -16.00
C LYS A 304 5.04 -12.29 -15.01
N VAL A 305 5.74 -11.24 -14.61
CA VAL A 305 5.16 -10.20 -13.74
C VAL A 305 3.99 -9.51 -14.46
N THR A 306 4.16 -9.16 -15.74
CA THR A 306 3.11 -8.60 -16.60
C THR A 306 1.88 -9.50 -16.65
N ALA A 307 2.05 -10.78 -16.99
CA ALA A 307 0.95 -11.73 -17.09
C ALA A 307 0.19 -11.87 -15.76
N THR A 308 0.91 -11.80 -14.63
CA THR A 308 0.31 -11.87 -13.28
C THR A 308 -0.51 -10.62 -12.98
N LEU A 309 0.01 -9.44 -13.28
CA LEU A 309 -0.72 -8.18 -13.06
C LEU A 309 -1.93 -8.05 -14.00
N GLN A 310 -1.83 -8.55 -15.23
CA GLN A 310 -2.96 -8.64 -16.16
C GLN A 310 -4.04 -9.60 -15.64
N LEU A 311 -3.64 -10.76 -15.11
CA LEU A 311 -4.58 -11.70 -14.50
C LEU A 311 -5.29 -11.10 -13.27
N ALA A 312 -4.59 -10.24 -12.52
CA ALA A 312 -5.18 -9.44 -11.43
C ALA A 312 -6.05 -8.26 -11.93
N GLY A 313 -6.19 -8.08 -13.25
CA GLY A 313 -7.06 -7.08 -13.86
C GLY A 313 -6.51 -5.65 -13.84
N HIS A 314 -5.19 -5.48 -13.72
CA HIS A 314 -4.53 -4.18 -13.85
C HIS A 314 -4.42 -3.74 -15.31
N ARG A 315 -4.40 -2.42 -15.54
CA ARG A 315 -4.27 -1.81 -16.88
C ARG A 315 -2.79 -1.59 -17.24
N ASP A 316 -2.50 -1.53 -18.54
CA ASP A 316 -1.14 -1.38 -19.08
C ASP A 316 -0.34 -0.24 -18.41
N GLY A 317 -0.90 0.96 -18.27
CA GLY A 317 -0.17 2.06 -17.62
C GLY A 317 0.18 1.83 -16.15
N TYR A 318 -0.62 1.03 -15.41
CA TYR A 318 -0.24 0.62 -14.06
C TYR A 318 0.88 -0.43 -14.09
N ILE A 319 0.80 -1.37 -15.04
CA ILE A 319 1.79 -2.42 -15.24
C ILE A 319 3.15 -1.80 -15.61
N ASP A 320 3.18 -0.86 -16.56
CA ASP A 320 4.40 -0.17 -16.97
C ASP A 320 5.06 0.55 -15.79
N ASN A 321 4.27 1.26 -14.98
CA ASN A 321 4.76 1.90 -13.76
C ASN A 321 5.31 0.88 -12.76
N ALA A 322 4.63 -0.25 -12.58
CA ALA A 322 5.07 -1.29 -11.68
C ALA A 322 6.39 -1.92 -12.13
N LEU A 323 6.54 -2.23 -13.42
CA LEU A 323 7.78 -2.78 -13.97
C LEU A 323 8.95 -1.79 -13.86
N ALA A 324 8.72 -0.51 -14.15
CA ALA A 324 9.75 0.53 -14.01
C ALA A 324 10.23 0.63 -12.55
N MET A 325 9.30 0.62 -11.59
CA MET A 325 9.62 0.68 -10.17
C MET A 325 10.34 -0.61 -9.70
N LEU A 326 9.89 -1.79 -10.12
CA LEU A 326 10.57 -3.06 -9.84
C LEU A 326 11.99 -3.08 -10.42
N ALA A 327 12.21 -2.56 -11.63
CA ALA A 327 13.54 -2.43 -12.22
C ALA A 327 14.46 -1.54 -11.37
N ALA A 328 13.98 -0.38 -10.92
CA ALA A 328 14.73 0.50 -10.03
C ALA A 328 15.06 -0.17 -8.69
N GLN A 329 14.08 -0.83 -8.06
CA GLN A 329 14.28 -1.56 -6.80
C GLN A 329 15.26 -2.71 -6.95
N ARG A 330 15.17 -3.51 -8.02
CA ARG A 330 16.14 -4.59 -8.33
C ARG A 330 17.57 -4.06 -8.42
N SER A 331 17.78 -2.94 -9.12
CA SER A 331 19.09 -2.31 -9.22
C SER A 331 19.62 -1.84 -7.86
N LEU A 332 18.73 -1.29 -7.02
CA LEU A 332 19.10 -0.81 -5.69
C LEU A 332 19.43 -1.98 -4.74
N ILE A 333 18.60 -3.02 -4.74
CA ILE A 333 18.83 -4.26 -3.99
C ILE A 333 20.15 -4.88 -4.39
N GLN A 334 20.43 -4.98 -5.69
CA GLN A 334 21.70 -5.52 -6.19
C GLN A 334 22.90 -4.76 -5.59
N LYS A 335 22.87 -3.43 -5.56
CA LYS A 335 23.93 -2.62 -4.95
C LYS A 335 24.11 -2.88 -3.45
N TYR A 336 23.02 -3.08 -2.70
CA TYR A 336 23.11 -3.50 -1.29
C TYR A 336 23.74 -4.89 -1.15
N MET A 337 23.30 -5.85 -1.97
CA MET A 337 23.79 -7.22 -1.92
C MET A 337 25.28 -7.32 -2.30
N GLU A 338 25.75 -6.46 -3.21
CA GLU A 338 27.16 -6.32 -3.62
C GLU A 338 28.01 -5.52 -2.61
N GLY A 339 27.41 -4.92 -1.58
CA GLY A 339 28.09 -4.06 -0.62
C GLY A 339 28.50 -2.69 -1.18
N ALA A 340 27.99 -2.32 -2.36
CA ALA A 340 28.18 -0.99 -2.95
C ALA A 340 27.37 0.09 -2.21
N LEU A 341 26.34 -0.31 -1.47
CA LEU A 341 25.59 0.53 -0.54
C LEU A 341 25.59 -0.10 0.85
N ASP A 342 25.78 0.72 1.88
CA ASP A 342 25.63 0.31 3.28
C ASP A 342 24.17 0.46 3.71
N LYS A 343 23.62 -0.56 4.37
CA LYS A 343 22.29 -0.48 4.98
C LYS A 343 22.25 0.50 6.15
N ASN A 344 23.40 0.74 6.79
CA ASN A 344 23.58 1.77 7.79
C ASN A 344 23.86 3.07 7.06
N VAL A 345 22.81 3.88 6.88
CA VAL A 345 22.98 5.19 6.26
C VAL A 345 23.84 6.05 7.18
N SER A 346 25.06 6.37 6.75
CA SER A 346 25.82 7.46 7.35
C SER A 346 25.22 8.78 6.88
N LEU A 347 24.63 9.53 7.80
CA LEU A 347 24.12 10.86 7.50
C LEU A 347 25.28 11.86 7.46
N ASP A 348 25.26 12.77 6.49
CA ASP A 348 26.17 13.92 6.48
C ASP A 348 25.81 14.95 7.57
N VAL A 349 26.61 16.01 7.70
CA VAL A 349 26.41 17.02 8.76
C VAL A 349 25.05 17.72 8.66
N ASP A 350 24.61 18.06 7.45
CA ASP A 350 23.34 18.77 7.24
C ASP A 350 22.16 17.82 7.48
N GLN A 351 22.30 16.57 7.07
CA GLN A 351 21.35 15.49 7.33
C GLN A 351 21.23 15.17 8.83
N LEU A 352 22.34 15.16 9.58
CA LEU A 352 22.34 14.99 11.03
C LEU A 352 21.66 16.16 11.76
N LEU A 353 21.86 17.39 11.27
CA LEU A 353 21.15 18.56 11.80
C LEU A 353 19.65 18.46 11.55
N LEU A 354 19.25 18.05 10.35
CA LEU A 354 17.85 17.81 10.01
C LEU A 354 17.25 16.67 10.86
N GLU A 355 17.96 15.57 11.01
CA GLU A 355 17.56 14.41 11.82
C GLU A 355 17.30 14.84 13.28
N LYS A 356 18.24 15.59 13.86
CA LYS A 356 18.12 16.12 15.22
C LYS A 356 16.89 17.01 15.36
N GLU A 357 16.68 17.95 14.44
CA GLU A 357 15.56 18.88 14.50
C GLU A 357 14.20 18.15 14.40
N ILE A 358 14.10 17.15 13.52
CA ILE A 358 12.90 16.31 13.40
C ILE A 358 12.68 15.54 14.71
N ASN A 359 13.72 14.86 15.21
CA ASN A 359 13.63 14.05 16.41
C ASN A 359 13.24 14.85 17.65
N ASP A 360 13.81 16.05 17.82
CA ASP A 360 13.47 16.93 18.95
C ASP A 360 11.98 17.32 18.93
N ARG A 361 11.37 17.49 17.74
CA ARG A 361 9.92 17.78 17.58
C ARG A 361 9.06 16.56 17.87
N VAL A 362 9.45 15.39 17.36
CA VAL A 362 8.76 14.12 17.60
C VAL A 362 8.80 13.76 19.09
N ASP A 363 9.94 13.90 19.75
CA ASP A 363 10.09 13.62 21.19
C ASP A 363 9.15 14.50 22.04
N ARG A 364 8.92 15.77 21.64
CA ARG A 364 7.94 16.64 22.31
C ARG A 364 6.50 16.16 22.12
N ALA A 365 6.15 15.73 20.92
CA ALA A 365 4.82 15.20 20.62
C ALA A 365 4.55 13.91 21.42
N LEU A 366 5.51 12.97 21.38
CA LEU A 366 5.46 11.71 22.12
C LEU A 366 5.36 11.95 23.64
N ALA A 367 6.17 12.88 24.18
CA ALA A 367 6.11 13.20 25.60
C ALA A 367 4.73 13.74 26.02
N ALA A 368 4.09 14.57 25.19
CA ALA A 368 2.75 15.07 25.47
C ALA A 368 1.69 13.96 25.41
N ARG A 369 1.80 13.04 24.45
CA ARG A 369 0.90 11.90 24.28
C ARG A 369 1.03 10.87 25.40
N ASP A 370 2.26 10.54 25.80
CA ASP A 370 2.53 9.47 26.75
C ASP A 370 2.33 9.90 28.22
N ALA A 371 2.18 11.20 28.48
CA ALA A 371 1.87 11.74 29.80
C ALA A 371 0.53 11.22 30.33
N GLN A 372 0.56 10.66 31.55
CA GLN A 372 -0.63 10.10 32.21
C GLN A 372 -1.34 11.10 33.10
N ASP A 373 -0.61 12.10 33.60
CA ASP A 373 -1.15 13.15 34.47
C ASP A 373 -1.81 14.27 33.64
N PRO A 374 -3.08 14.63 33.89
CA PRO A 374 -3.79 15.64 33.09
C PRO A 374 -3.12 17.01 33.07
N ASP A 375 -2.54 17.45 34.18
CA ASP A 375 -1.86 18.75 34.26
C ASP A 375 -0.56 18.73 33.44
N GLU A 376 0.18 17.62 33.52
CA GLU A 376 1.37 17.39 32.71
C GLU A 376 1.04 17.31 31.20
N VAL A 377 -0.06 16.66 30.80
CA VAL A 377 -0.53 16.63 29.41
C VAL A 377 -0.74 18.06 28.91
N VAL A 378 -1.52 18.88 29.63
CA VAL A 378 -1.77 20.28 29.24
C VAL A 378 -0.46 21.07 29.11
N ARG A 379 0.46 20.88 30.05
CA ARG A 379 1.76 21.55 30.05
C ARG A 379 2.64 21.14 28.86
N LEU A 380 2.72 19.84 28.56
CA LEU A 380 3.54 19.31 27.47
C LEU A 380 2.94 19.59 26.11
N THR A 381 1.61 19.47 25.94
CA THR A 381 0.89 19.88 24.73
C THR A 381 1.14 21.36 24.43
N LYS A 382 1.02 22.25 25.43
CA LYS A 382 1.32 23.67 25.25
C LYS A 382 2.78 23.90 24.85
N LYS A 383 3.72 23.23 25.53
CA LYS A 383 5.15 23.31 25.21
C LYS A 383 5.44 22.83 23.77
N ALA A 384 4.80 21.76 23.34
CA ALA A 384 4.92 21.26 21.97
C ALA A 384 4.35 22.26 20.97
N ALA A 385 3.15 22.79 21.21
CA ALA A 385 2.48 23.76 20.34
C ALA A 385 3.26 25.08 20.16
N GLU A 386 3.97 25.53 21.20
CA GLU A 386 4.80 26.74 21.16
C GLU A 386 6.15 26.51 20.46
N ALA A 387 6.72 25.30 20.60
CA ALA A 387 8.04 24.98 20.07
C ALA A 387 8.01 24.37 18.66
N ASN A 388 6.96 23.65 18.31
CA ASN A 388 6.83 23.00 17.02
C ASN A 388 6.34 24.01 15.97
N SER A 389 7.07 24.04 14.85
CA SER A 389 6.67 24.72 13.62
C SER A 389 6.55 23.70 12.49
N ILE A 390 6.01 24.11 11.35
CA ILE A 390 6.10 23.32 10.13
C ILE A 390 7.56 23.33 9.67
N LEU A 391 8.16 22.16 9.49
CA LEU A 391 9.52 22.03 8.96
C LEU A 391 9.45 21.89 7.45
N VAL A 392 10.10 22.80 6.72
CA VAL A 392 10.22 22.71 5.26
C VAL A 392 11.68 22.37 4.94
N CYS A 393 11.91 21.21 4.35
CA CYS A 393 13.23 20.79 3.90
C CYS A 393 13.24 20.71 2.37
N THR A 394 14.01 21.61 1.76
CA THR A 394 14.21 21.61 0.31
C THR A 394 15.63 21.21 -0.06
N GLY A 395 15.79 20.69 -1.26
CA GLY A 395 17.11 20.39 -1.81
C GLY A 395 17.02 19.66 -3.14
N PRO A 396 18.12 19.61 -3.90
CA PRO A 396 18.15 18.93 -5.19
C PRO A 396 17.87 17.42 -5.07
N PRO A 397 17.66 16.71 -6.18
CA PRO A 397 17.46 15.27 -6.17
C PRO A 397 18.71 14.58 -5.59
N GLY A 398 18.49 13.57 -4.74
CA GLY A 398 19.60 12.78 -4.17
C GLY A 398 20.32 13.40 -2.97
N CYS A 399 19.90 14.54 -2.43
CA CYS A 399 20.51 15.09 -1.20
C CYS A 399 20.08 14.38 0.11
N GLY A 400 19.33 13.27 0.01
CA GLY A 400 19.01 12.40 1.16
C GLY A 400 17.92 12.89 2.11
N LYS A 401 17.08 13.86 1.73
CA LYS A 401 15.94 14.36 2.55
C LYS A 401 15.01 13.22 3.00
N THR A 402 14.54 12.44 2.03
CA THR A 402 13.67 11.27 2.27
C THR A 402 14.40 10.22 3.12
N THR A 403 15.73 10.10 2.97
CA THR A 403 16.53 9.20 3.79
C THR A 403 16.57 9.62 5.26
N VAL A 404 16.77 10.91 5.55
CA VAL A 404 16.71 11.43 6.93
C VAL A 404 15.32 11.24 7.52
N ALA A 405 14.28 11.55 6.74
CA ALA A 405 12.90 11.38 7.17
C ALA A 405 12.58 9.91 7.50
N ASP A 406 13.06 8.96 6.68
CA ASP A 406 12.93 7.51 6.91
C ASP A 406 13.71 7.04 8.15
N VAL A 407 14.91 7.58 8.40
CA VAL A 407 15.66 7.32 9.65
C VAL A 407 14.86 7.79 10.88
N CYS A 408 14.28 8.99 10.83
CA CYS A 408 13.46 9.52 11.92
C CYS A 408 12.17 8.71 12.11
N LEU A 409 11.53 8.31 11.01
CA LEU A 409 10.34 7.46 11.01
C LEU A 409 10.64 6.12 11.70
N ARG A 410 11.74 5.45 11.35
CA ARG A 410 12.17 4.19 11.98
C ARG A 410 12.51 4.32 13.48
N ARG A 411 12.99 5.50 13.91
CA ARG A 411 13.14 5.79 15.34
C ARG A 411 11.77 5.88 16.03
N ALA A 412 10.81 6.55 15.37
CA ALA A 412 9.45 6.72 15.88
C ALA A 412 8.62 5.41 15.84
N GLU A 413 8.92 4.48 14.92
CA GLU A 413 8.30 3.14 14.77
C GLU A 413 8.36 2.26 16.02
N ARG A 414 9.13 2.64 17.04
CA ARG A 414 9.01 2.04 18.38
C ARG A 414 7.60 2.19 18.97
N HIS A 415 6.75 2.99 18.34
CA HIS A 415 5.31 3.11 18.58
C HIS A 415 4.50 2.54 17.40
N PRO A 416 3.43 1.76 17.66
CA PRO A 416 2.78 0.95 16.63
C PRO A 416 2.00 1.78 15.59
N GLY A 417 2.41 1.68 14.33
CA GLY A 417 1.61 2.04 13.15
C GLY A 417 2.20 3.18 12.31
N ILE A 418 2.60 2.86 11.08
CA ILE A 418 2.82 3.86 10.03
C ILE A 418 1.70 3.72 9.02
N ASP A 419 1.11 4.85 8.67
CA ASP A 419 0.21 4.96 7.53
C ASP A 419 0.93 5.65 6.37
N VAL A 420 0.81 5.08 5.17
CA VAL A 420 1.35 5.62 3.93
C VAL A 420 0.23 5.70 2.91
N ASP A 421 -0.16 6.92 2.56
CA ASP A 421 -1.16 7.17 1.54
C ASP A 421 -0.78 8.40 0.69
N THR A 422 -1.50 8.58 -0.40
CA THR A 422 -1.46 9.82 -1.18
C THR A 422 -2.03 10.98 -0.35
N CYS A 423 -1.53 12.20 -0.54
CA CYS A 423 -2.04 13.38 0.17
C CYS A 423 -3.57 13.54 0.05
N HIS A 424 -4.14 13.23 -1.11
CA HIS A 424 -5.59 13.35 -1.36
C HIS A 424 -6.44 12.45 -0.49
N SER A 425 -5.95 11.24 -0.19
CA SER A 425 -6.60 10.29 0.70
C SER A 425 -6.27 10.59 2.15
N ALA A 426 -4.98 10.75 2.48
CA ALA A 426 -4.49 10.95 3.85
C ALA A 426 -5.14 12.17 4.53
N PHE A 427 -5.28 13.27 3.78
CA PHE A 427 -5.82 14.54 4.30
C PHE A 427 -7.27 14.79 3.86
N LEU A 428 -7.91 13.78 3.24
CA LEU A 428 -9.25 13.89 2.67
C LEU A 428 -9.43 15.18 1.86
N LEU A 429 -8.49 15.52 0.98
CA LEU A 429 -8.51 16.78 0.21
C LEU A 429 -9.76 16.92 -0.68
N HIS A 430 -10.41 15.80 -0.99
CA HIS A 430 -11.66 15.73 -1.75
C HIS A 430 -12.94 15.96 -0.89
N ARG A 431 -12.79 16.14 0.43
CA ARG A 431 -13.88 16.37 1.39
C ARG A 431 -13.83 17.81 1.95
N PRO A 432 -14.95 18.33 2.48
CA PRO A 432 -14.95 19.56 3.26
C PRO A 432 -13.92 19.51 4.40
N LEU A 433 -13.28 20.64 4.70
CA LEU A 433 -12.22 20.72 5.72
C LEU A 433 -12.70 20.23 7.09
N GLN A 434 -13.94 20.53 7.45
CA GLN A 434 -14.53 20.17 8.74
C GLN A 434 -14.52 18.66 9.00
N GLU A 435 -14.59 17.83 7.95
CA GLU A 435 -14.51 16.37 8.04
C GLU A 435 -13.06 15.88 8.27
N ALA A 436 -12.06 16.73 8.00
CA ALA A 436 -10.63 16.39 8.05
C ALA A 436 -9.88 17.03 9.23
N LEU A 437 -10.43 18.05 9.91
CA LEU A 437 -9.73 18.84 10.94
C LEU A 437 -9.08 17.98 12.04
N ALA A 438 -9.77 16.92 12.49
CA ALA A 438 -9.28 16.07 13.56
C ALA A 438 -8.26 15.02 13.11
N LEU A 439 -8.01 14.83 11.80
CA LEU A 439 -7.16 13.75 11.30
C LEU A 439 -5.74 13.83 11.84
N LEU A 440 -5.18 15.02 12.00
CA LEU A 440 -3.79 15.15 12.47
C LEU A 440 -3.62 14.91 13.97
N THR A 441 -4.71 14.81 14.74
CA THR A 441 -4.65 14.59 16.20
C THR A 441 -4.15 13.21 16.59
N VAL A 442 -4.23 12.22 15.69
CA VAL A 442 -3.80 10.84 15.95
C VAL A 442 -2.34 10.57 15.59
N TYR A 443 -1.64 11.57 15.03
CA TYR A 443 -0.26 11.42 14.56
C TYR A 443 0.70 12.26 15.39
N ASP A 444 1.82 11.67 15.79
CA ASP A 444 2.94 12.40 16.41
C ASP A 444 3.88 13.01 15.34
N MET A 445 3.89 12.43 14.14
CA MET A 445 4.72 12.83 13.01
C MET A 445 3.95 12.66 11.70
N VAL A 446 4.02 13.67 10.84
CA VAL A 446 3.41 13.68 9.51
C VAL A 446 4.47 14.11 8.52
N ILE A 447 4.74 13.28 7.52
CA ILE A 447 5.70 13.57 6.45
C ILE A 447 4.93 13.71 5.14
N VAL A 448 5.11 14.84 4.47
CA VAL A 448 4.63 15.05 3.11
C VAL A 448 5.86 15.08 2.20
N ASP A 449 6.10 13.97 1.51
CA ASP A 449 7.13 13.92 0.47
C ASP A 449 6.62 14.57 -0.83
N GLU A 450 7.54 15.18 -1.58
CA GLU A 450 7.23 15.99 -2.76
C GLU A 450 6.13 17.04 -2.54
N ALA A 451 6.14 17.68 -1.37
CA ALA A 451 5.16 18.67 -0.93
C ALA A 451 5.01 19.84 -1.93
N LEU A 452 6.04 20.15 -2.71
CA LEU A 452 6.00 21.23 -3.71
C LEU A 452 5.09 20.93 -4.91
N GLN A 453 4.59 19.70 -5.04
CA GLN A 453 3.53 19.34 -5.98
C GLN A 453 2.12 19.66 -5.44
N LEU A 454 2.00 20.15 -4.20
CA LEU A 454 0.74 20.61 -3.64
C LEU A 454 0.45 22.06 -4.05
N SER A 455 -0.84 22.35 -4.28
CA SER A 455 -1.29 23.72 -4.52
C SER A 455 -1.25 24.55 -3.23
N ALA A 456 -1.31 25.88 -3.37
CA ALA A 456 -1.42 26.79 -2.21
C ALA A 456 -2.64 26.44 -1.32
N GLU A 457 -3.78 26.10 -1.92
CA GLU A 457 -4.99 25.69 -1.19
C GLU A 457 -4.75 24.43 -0.34
N HIS A 458 -3.99 23.46 -0.86
CA HIS A 458 -3.62 22.27 -0.09
C HIS A 458 -2.72 22.63 1.11
N PHE A 459 -1.78 23.57 0.95
CA PHE A 459 -0.94 24.03 2.06
C PHE A 459 -1.71 24.76 3.15
N GLU A 460 -2.60 25.68 2.77
CA GLU A 460 -3.48 26.39 3.71
C GLU A 460 -4.32 25.39 4.50
N ARG A 461 -4.91 24.42 3.80
CA ARG A 461 -5.69 23.34 4.42
C ARG A 461 -4.87 22.51 5.41
N LEU A 462 -3.65 22.10 5.03
CA LEU A 462 -2.74 21.35 5.92
C LEU A 462 -2.39 22.16 7.16
N HIS A 463 -2.13 23.46 7.01
CA HIS A 463 -1.87 24.35 8.13
C HIS A 463 -3.08 24.45 9.06
N GLU A 464 -4.30 24.61 8.54
CA GLU A 464 -5.53 24.63 9.36
C GLU A 464 -5.77 23.32 10.09
N MET A 465 -5.52 22.18 9.45
CA MET A 465 -5.59 20.86 10.10
C MET A 465 -4.54 20.71 11.21
N TRP A 466 -3.32 21.20 11.00
CA TRP A 466 -2.24 21.14 11.99
C TRP A 466 -2.50 22.07 13.18
N ASP A 467 -3.07 23.25 12.92
CA ASP A 467 -3.51 24.19 13.95
C ASP A 467 -4.66 23.61 14.78
N ALA A 468 -5.66 23.00 14.13
CA ALA A 468 -6.76 22.31 14.80
C ALA A 468 -6.30 21.11 15.64
N ALA A 469 -5.21 20.45 15.25
CA ALA A 469 -4.55 19.41 16.03
C ALA A 469 -3.64 19.95 17.15
N GLY A 470 -3.73 21.26 17.45
CA GLY A 470 -3.00 21.90 18.54
C GLY A 470 -1.50 21.99 18.29
N ARG A 471 -1.05 21.94 17.03
CA ARG A 471 0.37 22.05 16.62
C ARG A 471 1.31 21.06 17.31
N CYS A 472 0.78 19.97 17.85
CA CYS A 472 1.58 19.00 18.60
C CYS A 472 2.37 18.10 17.65
N ALA A 473 1.74 17.63 16.57
CA ALA A 473 2.38 16.76 15.59
C ALA A 473 3.58 17.46 14.91
N CYS A 474 4.66 16.72 14.67
CA CYS A 474 5.77 17.16 13.83
C CYS A 474 5.35 17.09 12.35
N LEU A 475 5.01 18.23 11.74
CA LEU A 475 4.69 18.32 10.30
C LEU A 475 5.95 18.66 9.49
N LEU A 476 6.41 17.69 8.69
CA LEU A 476 7.59 17.79 7.82
C LEU A 476 7.16 17.80 6.35
N LEU A 477 7.56 18.85 5.63
CA LEU A 477 7.33 19.02 4.20
C LEU A 477 8.67 18.88 3.47
N LEU A 478 8.80 17.87 2.61
CA LEU A 478 9.99 17.62 1.80
C LEU A 478 9.71 17.99 0.35
N GLY A 479 10.70 18.51 -0.37
CA GLY A 479 10.57 18.68 -1.81
C GLY A 479 11.78 19.27 -2.49
N ASP A 480 11.70 19.41 -3.81
CA ASP A 480 12.73 20.05 -4.62
C ASP A 480 12.12 21.21 -5.44
N PRO A 481 12.53 22.47 -5.22
CA PRO A 481 11.96 23.62 -5.93
C PRO A 481 12.24 23.62 -7.43
N TRP A 482 13.11 22.73 -7.92
CA TRP A 482 13.44 22.59 -9.34
C TRP A 482 12.72 21.42 -10.02
N GLN A 483 11.94 20.64 -9.27
CA GLN A 483 11.07 19.62 -9.84
C GLN A 483 9.78 20.23 -10.43
N LEU A 484 8.94 19.36 -11.02
CA LEU A 484 7.70 19.76 -11.68
C LEU A 484 6.79 20.53 -10.70
N PRO A 485 6.32 21.74 -11.07
CA PRO A 485 5.32 22.44 -10.27
C PRO A 485 3.97 21.70 -10.30
N SER A 486 3.15 21.97 -9.28
CA SER A 486 1.78 21.44 -9.12
C SER A 486 0.87 21.66 -10.32
#